data_AF-A0A8J7KFY3-F1
#
_entry.id   AF-A0A8J7KFY3-F1
#
_cell.length_a   1.000
_cell.length_b   1.000
_cell.length_c   1.000
_cell.angle_alpha   90.00
_cell.angle_beta   90.00
_cell.angle_gamma   90.00
#
_symmetry.space_group_name_H-M   'P 1'
#
loop_
_entity.id
_entity.type
_entity.pdbx_description
1 polymer ?
#
loop_
_entity_poly.entity_id
_entity_poly.type
_entity_poly.pdbx_seq_one_letter_code
_entity_poly.pdbx_strand_id
1 'polypeptide(L)'
;MRRLSALLLCGLTLAASAVATAPAQPAAASAQCRGSGCNGKQAVDMGCNADRYAIGGFTVQDSTTPTGTAPAVGGLWYSPACHAAWADYTTHTEGDFRDLIVFVTSAYSNTSRNVDSRAHGPGTYETPMADWDNSFTYCATYIGVGDDSGSNPCISGTR
;
A
#
# COMPACT_ATOMS: atom_id res chain seq x y z
N MET A 1 -67.83 -29.48 45.17
CA MET A 1 -66.37 -29.54 44.93
C MET A 1 -66.10 -29.24 43.46
N ARG A 2 -65.80 -27.98 43.10
CA ARG A 2 -65.60 -27.53 41.71
C ARG A 2 -64.11 -27.37 41.43
N ARG A 3 -63.65 -27.99 40.34
CA ARG A 3 -62.24 -28.09 39.92
C ARG A 3 -61.77 -26.79 39.25
N LEU A 4 -60.56 -26.35 39.61
CA LEU A 4 -59.79 -25.30 38.95
C LEU A 4 -59.11 -25.86 37.68
N SER A 5 -59.21 -25.16 36.56
CA SER A 5 -58.36 -25.34 35.38
C SER A 5 -58.28 -24.00 34.64
N ALA A 6 -57.20 -23.26 34.87
CA ALA A 6 -56.90 -22.03 34.15
C ALA A 6 -55.72 -22.32 33.21
N LEU A 7 -55.99 -22.25 31.91
CA LEU A 7 -55.03 -22.46 30.84
C LEU A 7 -53.93 -21.39 30.88
N LEU A 8 -52.68 -21.83 30.93
CA LEU A 8 -51.49 -21.01 30.73
C LEU A 8 -51.31 -20.78 29.22
N LEU A 9 -51.57 -19.56 28.72
CA LEU A 9 -51.24 -19.16 27.36
C LEU A 9 -49.74 -18.84 27.26
N CYS A 10 -49.01 -19.68 26.53
CA CYS A 10 -47.60 -19.46 26.18
C CYS A 10 -47.55 -18.55 24.94
N GLY A 11 -47.28 -17.26 25.13
CA GLY A 11 -47.12 -16.29 24.05
C GLY A 11 -45.75 -16.41 23.39
N LEU A 12 -45.73 -16.84 22.12
CA LEU A 12 -44.52 -16.89 21.29
C LEU A 12 -44.31 -15.52 20.62
N THR A 13 -43.36 -14.74 21.11
CA THR A 13 -42.93 -13.48 20.46
C THR A 13 -41.89 -13.77 19.38
N LEU A 14 -42.28 -13.68 18.11
CA LEU A 14 -41.35 -13.68 16.98
C LEU A 14 -40.64 -12.33 16.92
N ALA A 15 -39.35 -12.29 17.23
CA ALA A 15 -38.49 -11.14 16.98
C ALA A 15 -38.08 -11.13 15.49
N ALA A 16 -38.53 -10.11 14.75
CA ALA A 16 -38.10 -9.89 13.37
C ALA A 16 -36.70 -9.26 13.37
N SER A 17 -35.68 -10.06 13.06
CA SER A 17 -34.31 -9.57 12.87
C SER A 17 -34.23 -8.80 11.55
N ALA A 18 -34.10 -7.48 11.61
CA ALA A 18 -33.77 -6.67 10.45
C ALA A 18 -32.34 -7.00 10.01
N VAL A 19 -32.19 -7.66 8.87
CA VAL A 19 -30.88 -7.90 8.25
C VAL A 19 -30.40 -6.56 7.69
N ALA A 20 -29.49 -5.91 8.41
CA ALA A 20 -28.82 -4.72 7.89
C ALA A 20 -28.03 -5.13 6.64
N THR A 21 -28.51 -4.75 5.46
CA THR A 21 -27.76 -4.89 4.22
C THR A 21 -26.58 -3.94 4.30
N ALA A 22 -25.38 -4.48 4.52
CA ALA A 22 -24.16 -3.71 4.36
C ALA A 22 -24.16 -3.11 2.94
N PRO A 23 -23.76 -1.84 2.77
CA PRO A 23 -23.61 -1.26 1.44
C PRO A 23 -22.69 -2.18 0.63
N ALA A 24 -23.09 -2.49 -0.60
CA ALA A 24 -22.26 -3.28 -1.50
C ALA A 24 -20.93 -2.54 -1.68
N GLN A 25 -19.85 -3.11 -1.15
CA GLN A 25 -18.52 -2.59 -1.39
C GLN A 25 -18.26 -2.69 -2.90
N PRO A 26 -17.78 -1.61 -3.56
CA PRO A 26 -17.42 -1.66 -4.97
C PRO A 26 -16.54 -2.88 -5.22
N ALA A 27 -16.93 -3.71 -6.19
CA ALA A 27 -16.11 -4.85 -6.59
C ALA A 27 -14.74 -4.30 -7.01
N ALA A 28 -13.68 -4.78 -6.36
CA ALA A 28 -12.33 -4.44 -6.72
C ALA A 28 -12.11 -4.72 -8.21
N ALA A 29 -11.57 -3.74 -8.95
CA ALA A 29 -11.19 -3.94 -10.33
C ALA A 29 -10.20 -5.11 -10.40
N SER A 30 -10.45 -6.06 -11.29
CA SER A 30 -9.54 -7.17 -11.50
C SER A 30 -8.20 -6.66 -12.03
N ALA A 31 -7.10 -7.21 -11.52
CA ALA A 31 -5.75 -6.97 -12.02
C ALA A 31 -5.69 -7.10 -13.55
N GLN A 32 -5.20 -6.06 -14.23
CA GLN A 32 -5.08 -6.01 -15.70
C GLN A 32 -3.72 -6.52 -16.21
N CYS A 33 -2.80 -6.83 -15.31
CA CYS A 33 -1.49 -7.39 -15.63
C CYS A 33 -1.09 -8.42 -14.56
N ARG A 34 -0.08 -9.24 -14.86
CA ARG A 34 0.50 -10.17 -13.89
C ARG A 34 1.99 -10.40 -14.13
N GLY A 35 2.78 -10.48 -13.06
CA GLY A 35 4.23 -10.73 -13.07
C GLY A 35 4.96 -9.72 -13.95
N SER A 36 5.83 -10.23 -14.82
CA SER A 36 6.54 -9.44 -15.82
C SER A 36 5.65 -8.58 -16.74
N GLY A 37 4.38 -8.96 -16.95
CA GLY A 37 3.41 -8.15 -17.71
C GLY A 37 3.02 -6.83 -17.03
N CYS A 38 3.36 -6.65 -15.76
CA CYS A 38 3.19 -5.43 -14.98
C CYS A 38 4.42 -4.50 -14.99
N ASN A 39 5.57 -4.96 -15.48
CA ASN A 39 6.81 -4.18 -15.43
C ASN A 39 6.63 -2.81 -16.09
N GLY A 40 6.95 -1.74 -15.35
CA GLY A 40 6.89 -0.36 -15.85
C GLY A 40 5.48 0.25 -15.86
N LYS A 41 4.46 -0.44 -15.34
CA LYS A 41 3.08 0.07 -15.24
C LYS A 41 2.77 0.54 -13.82
N GLN A 42 1.84 1.47 -13.67
CA GLN A 42 1.40 1.93 -12.34
C GLN A 42 0.42 0.97 -11.70
N ALA A 43 0.56 0.74 -10.39
CA ALA A 43 -0.26 -0.21 -9.64
C ALA A 43 -1.74 0.19 -9.61
N VAL A 44 -2.01 1.49 -9.44
CA VAL A 44 -3.37 2.05 -9.48
C VAL A 44 -4.06 1.80 -10.81
N ASP A 45 -3.39 2.03 -11.94
CA ASP A 45 -3.96 1.89 -13.28
C ASP A 45 -4.29 0.43 -13.59
N MET A 46 -3.50 -0.50 -13.06
CA MET A 46 -3.64 -1.93 -13.30
C MET A 46 -4.57 -2.64 -12.31
N GLY A 47 -5.14 -1.93 -11.33
CA GLY A 47 -6.00 -2.50 -10.30
C GLY A 47 -5.25 -3.29 -9.22
N CYS A 48 -3.92 -3.19 -9.16
CA CYS A 48 -3.08 -3.95 -8.21
C CYS A 48 -3.18 -3.45 -6.77
N ASN A 49 -3.74 -2.26 -6.55
CA ASN A 49 -3.95 -1.71 -5.21
C ASN A 49 -5.04 -2.44 -4.41
N ALA A 50 -5.89 -3.24 -5.07
CA ALA A 50 -7.05 -3.86 -4.44
C ALA A 50 -6.70 -4.94 -3.38
N ASP A 51 -5.60 -5.66 -3.58
CA ASP A 51 -5.17 -6.77 -2.72
C ASP A 51 -3.72 -6.61 -2.23
N ARG A 52 -3.20 -5.38 -2.28
CA ARG A 52 -1.84 -5.09 -1.86
C ARG A 52 -1.63 -5.29 -0.36
N TYR A 53 -0.44 -5.72 0.02
CA TYR A 53 0.02 -5.67 1.40
C TYR A 53 1.43 -5.09 1.50
N ALA A 54 1.74 -4.51 2.66
CA ALA A 54 3.05 -3.92 2.92
C ALA A 54 4.08 -5.02 3.18
N ILE A 55 5.20 -4.98 2.47
CA ILE A 55 6.39 -5.79 2.75
C ILE A 55 7.21 -5.13 3.86
N GLY A 56 7.25 -3.80 3.83
CA GLY A 56 7.85 -2.97 4.86
C GLY A 56 7.77 -1.49 4.50
N GLY A 57 8.32 -0.64 5.35
CA GLY A 57 8.39 0.79 5.10
C GLY A 57 9.36 1.51 6.01
N PHE A 58 9.49 2.81 5.78
CA PHE A 58 10.31 3.72 6.58
C PHE A 58 9.59 5.06 6.75
N THR A 59 9.98 5.80 7.77
CA THR A 59 9.60 7.21 7.94
C THR A 59 10.81 8.09 7.65
N VAL A 60 10.56 9.23 7.01
CA VAL A 60 11.58 10.26 6.78
C VAL A 60 11.29 11.40 7.73
N GLN A 61 12.18 11.58 8.69
CA GLN A 61 12.15 12.71 9.59
C GLN A 61 13.21 13.71 9.14
N ASP A 62 12.76 14.76 8.46
CA ASP A 62 13.60 15.87 8.06
C ASP A 62 13.58 16.96 9.14
N SER A 63 14.74 17.57 9.38
CA SER A 63 14.85 18.76 10.23
C SER A 63 14.06 19.98 9.70
N THR A 64 13.73 19.97 8.40
CA THR A 64 12.94 21.01 7.73
C THR A 64 11.43 20.79 7.84
N THR A 65 10.98 19.61 8.30
CA THR A 65 9.55 19.33 8.48
C THR A 65 8.98 20.20 9.61
N PRO A 66 7.96 21.04 9.35
CA PRO A 66 7.38 21.88 10.40
C PRO A 66 6.82 21.05 11.56
N THR A 67 7.03 21.51 12.80
CA THR A 67 6.47 20.87 14.00
C THR A 67 4.96 20.66 13.88
N GLY A 68 4.52 19.42 14.11
CA GLY A 68 3.11 19.05 13.99
C GLY A 68 2.69 18.52 12.61
N THR A 69 3.59 18.55 11.62
CA THR A 69 3.40 17.87 10.33
C THR A 69 3.71 16.39 10.47
N ALA A 70 2.89 15.52 9.87
CA ALA A 70 3.18 14.10 9.84
C ALA A 70 4.49 13.83 9.06
N PRO A 71 5.36 12.91 9.51
CA PRO A 71 6.57 12.57 8.78
C PRO A 71 6.21 11.97 7.42
N ALA A 72 7.09 12.15 6.43
CA ALA A 72 6.91 11.47 5.17
C ALA A 72 7.11 9.95 5.36
N VAL A 73 6.37 9.14 4.61
CA VAL A 73 6.33 7.68 4.76
C VAL A 73 6.62 7.04 3.42
N GLY A 74 7.60 6.14 3.38
CA GLY A 74 7.84 5.26 2.25
C GLY A 74 7.37 3.85 2.55
N GLY A 75 6.62 3.23 1.64
CA GLY A 75 6.18 1.84 1.72
C GLY A 75 6.67 1.02 0.53
N LEU A 76 7.05 -0.23 0.77
CA LEU A 76 7.23 -1.25 -0.27
C LEU A 76 6.02 -2.18 -0.25
N TRP A 77 5.34 -2.31 -1.38
CA TRP A 77 4.07 -3.02 -1.52
C TRP A 77 4.19 -4.20 -2.48
N TYR A 78 3.36 -5.20 -2.26
CA TYR A 78 3.15 -6.30 -3.20
C TYR A 78 1.68 -6.67 -3.32
N SER A 79 1.27 -7.04 -4.53
CA SER A 79 -0.08 -7.55 -4.86
C SER A 79 0.00 -9.01 -5.32
N PRO A 80 -0.67 -9.95 -4.64
CA PRO A 80 -0.82 -11.33 -5.11
C PRO A 80 -1.47 -11.45 -6.49
N ALA A 81 -2.53 -10.69 -6.77
CA ALA A 81 -3.24 -10.73 -8.04
C ALA A 81 -2.35 -10.29 -9.21
N CYS A 82 -1.57 -9.24 -9.01
CA CYS A 82 -0.63 -8.76 -10.01
C CYS A 82 0.73 -9.46 -9.99
N HIS A 83 1.05 -10.23 -8.95
CA HIS A 83 2.38 -10.84 -8.75
C HIS A 83 3.53 -9.84 -8.98
N ALA A 84 3.35 -8.62 -8.47
CA ALA A 84 4.25 -7.50 -8.71
C ALA A 84 4.37 -6.64 -7.45
N ALA A 85 5.51 -5.98 -7.32
CA ALA A 85 5.81 -5.04 -6.24
C ALA A 85 6.14 -3.65 -6.79
N TRP A 86 5.92 -2.65 -5.95
CA TRP A 86 6.25 -1.25 -6.20
C TRP A 86 6.46 -0.54 -4.87
N ALA A 87 7.04 0.65 -4.92
CA ALA A 87 7.14 1.51 -3.77
C ALA A 87 6.12 2.66 -3.86
N ASP A 88 5.67 3.14 -2.71
CA ASP A 88 5.03 4.44 -2.59
C ASP A 88 5.80 5.35 -1.62
N TYR A 89 5.55 6.65 -1.78
CA TYR A 89 6.06 7.70 -0.92
C TYR A 89 4.97 8.73 -0.70
N THR A 90 4.61 8.96 0.56
CA THR A 90 3.65 9.99 0.94
C THR A 90 4.35 11.08 1.72
N THR A 91 4.22 12.32 1.28
CA THR A 91 4.78 13.50 1.94
C THR A 91 3.74 14.60 2.05
N HIS A 92 3.90 15.44 3.07
CA HIS A 92 3.04 16.59 3.37
C HIS A 92 3.79 17.92 3.27
N THR A 93 5.07 17.88 2.91
CA THR A 93 5.96 19.04 2.92
C THR A 93 6.08 19.62 1.50
N GLU A 94 5.84 20.92 1.35
CA GLU A 94 5.85 21.60 0.03
C GLU A 94 7.22 21.58 -0.65
N GLY A 95 8.30 21.68 0.12
CA GLY A 95 9.67 21.67 -0.38
C GLY A 95 10.29 20.28 -0.53
N ASP A 96 9.52 19.21 -0.32
CA ASP A 96 10.09 17.86 -0.41
C ASP A 96 10.32 17.46 -1.87
N PHE A 97 11.54 17.04 -2.16
CA PHE A 97 11.96 16.69 -3.51
C PHE A 97 12.87 15.46 -3.46
N ARG A 98 12.34 14.31 -3.91
CA ARG A 98 12.96 13.00 -3.72
C ARG A 98 12.94 12.17 -5.00
N ASP A 99 14.04 11.48 -5.27
CA ASP A 99 14.10 10.37 -6.22
C ASP A 99 13.71 9.10 -5.47
N LEU A 100 12.64 8.45 -5.91
CA LEU A 100 12.16 7.17 -5.40
C LEU A 100 12.76 6.09 -6.29
N ILE A 101 13.66 5.27 -5.76
CA ILE A 101 14.39 4.28 -6.55
C ILE A 101 14.13 2.89 -5.98
N VAL A 102 13.58 2.01 -6.81
CA VAL A 102 13.52 0.58 -6.53
C VAL A 102 14.60 -0.12 -7.35
N PHE A 103 15.63 -0.62 -6.67
CA PHE A 103 16.62 -1.52 -7.24
C PHE A 103 16.02 -2.92 -7.35
N VAL A 104 15.88 -3.41 -8.57
CA VAL A 104 15.31 -4.72 -8.87
C VAL A 104 16.43 -5.63 -9.36
N THR A 105 16.81 -6.60 -8.54
CA THR A 105 17.85 -7.59 -8.89
C THR A 105 17.20 -8.91 -9.27
N SER A 106 17.53 -9.40 -10.46
CA SER A 106 16.99 -10.67 -10.95
C SER A 106 17.46 -11.86 -10.14
N ALA A 107 16.56 -12.81 -9.85
CA ALA A 107 16.96 -14.09 -9.26
C ALA A 107 17.84 -14.93 -10.21
N TYR A 108 17.78 -14.65 -11.51
CA TYR A 108 18.46 -15.40 -12.56
C TYR A 108 19.72 -14.71 -13.08
N SER A 109 19.96 -13.46 -12.71
CA SER A 109 21.15 -12.71 -13.14
C SER A 109 21.60 -11.74 -12.05
N ASN A 110 22.90 -11.55 -11.90
CA ASN A 110 23.49 -10.55 -10.99
C ASN A 110 23.33 -9.11 -11.51
N THR A 111 22.36 -8.87 -12.40
CA THR A 111 22.07 -7.56 -12.97
C THR A 111 20.95 -6.91 -12.16
N SER A 112 21.22 -5.70 -11.68
CA SER A 112 20.22 -4.84 -11.08
C SER A 112 19.77 -3.81 -12.11
N ARG A 113 18.47 -3.51 -12.13
CA ARG A 113 17.89 -2.38 -12.86
C ARG A 113 17.15 -1.48 -11.88
N ASN A 114 17.03 -0.21 -12.22
CA ASN A 114 16.28 0.73 -11.42
C ASN A 114 14.88 0.89 -12.02
N VAL A 115 13.91 1.00 -11.13
CA VAL A 115 12.57 1.49 -11.43
C VAL A 115 12.36 2.71 -10.55
N ASP A 116 12.25 3.88 -11.18
CA ASP A 116 12.27 5.16 -10.47
C ASP A 116 11.04 6.03 -10.74
N SER A 117 10.80 6.94 -9.80
CA SER A 117 9.80 8.00 -9.87
C SER A 117 10.30 9.20 -9.08
N ARG A 118 9.65 10.36 -9.25
CA ARG A 118 10.01 11.59 -8.55
C ARG A 118 8.85 12.12 -7.73
N ALA A 119 9.10 12.37 -6.46
CA ALA A 119 8.19 13.09 -5.58
C ALA A 119 8.56 14.57 -5.55
N HIS A 120 7.56 15.45 -5.70
CA HIS A 120 7.75 16.90 -5.63
C HIS A 120 6.57 17.59 -4.95
N GLY A 121 6.77 17.99 -3.71
CA GLY A 121 5.73 18.60 -2.88
C GLY A 121 4.71 17.58 -2.35
N PRO A 122 3.62 18.04 -1.74
CA PRO A 122 2.72 17.19 -0.97
C PRO A 122 1.95 16.23 -1.87
N GLY A 123 1.86 14.96 -1.48
CA GLY A 123 1.14 13.94 -2.24
C GLY A 123 1.64 12.53 -1.97
N THR A 124 1.01 11.58 -2.65
CA THR A 124 1.44 10.17 -2.70
C THR A 124 1.96 9.88 -4.10
N TYR A 125 3.17 9.35 -4.17
CA TYR A 125 3.88 9.04 -5.40
C TYR A 125 4.19 7.56 -5.43
N GLU A 126 3.95 6.90 -6.57
CA GLU A 126 4.24 5.48 -6.76
C GLU A 126 5.38 5.31 -7.78
N THR A 127 6.26 4.35 -7.53
CA THR A 127 7.15 3.84 -8.58
C THR A 127 6.38 2.91 -9.50
N PRO A 128 6.78 2.78 -10.77
CA PRO A 128 6.26 1.71 -11.61
C PRO A 128 6.47 0.33 -10.95
N MET A 129 5.59 -0.61 -11.27
CA MET A 129 5.67 -1.97 -10.79
C MET A 129 6.83 -2.74 -11.40
N ALA A 130 7.31 -3.73 -10.65
CA ALA A 130 8.25 -4.74 -11.09
C ALA A 130 7.86 -6.14 -10.61
N ASP A 131 8.16 -7.15 -11.42
CA ASP A 131 7.82 -8.55 -11.18
C ASP A 131 8.40 -9.08 -9.86
N TRP A 132 7.55 -9.70 -9.03
CA TRP A 132 7.89 -10.20 -7.70
C TRP A 132 8.92 -11.33 -7.68
N ASP A 133 9.19 -11.99 -8.81
CA ASP A 133 10.25 -13.00 -8.92
C ASP A 133 11.69 -12.42 -8.80
N ASN A 134 11.83 -11.12 -8.57
CA ASN A 134 13.10 -10.42 -8.33
C ASN A 134 13.27 -10.10 -6.82
N SER A 135 14.47 -9.67 -6.42
CA SER A 135 14.67 -9.01 -5.13
C SER A 135 14.60 -7.48 -5.28
N PHE A 136 14.20 -6.81 -4.20
CA PHE A 136 13.89 -5.38 -4.21
C PHE A 136 14.65 -4.65 -3.11
N THR A 137 15.21 -3.48 -3.44
CA THR A 137 15.61 -2.48 -2.45
C THR A 137 15.00 -1.16 -2.85
N TYR A 138 14.13 -0.61 -2.01
CA TYR A 138 13.52 0.69 -2.19
C TYR A 138 14.26 1.74 -1.36
N CYS A 139 14.69 2.82 -2.01
CA CYS A 139 15.29 3.99 -1.39
C CYS A 139 14.53 5.26 -1.78
N ALA A 140 14.40 6.20 -0.85
CA ALA A 140 13.94 7.57 -1.13
C ALA A 140 15.08 8.57 -0.89
N THR A 141 15.67 9.06 -1.96
CA THR A 141 16.86 9.92 -1.93
C THR A 141 16.48 11.38 -2.10
N TYR A 142 16.95 12.27 -1.23
CA TYR A 142 16.74 13.71 -1.40
C TYR A 142 17.53 14.25 -2.60
N ILE A 143 16.92 15.11 -3.41
CA ILE A 143 17.57 15.74 -4.57
C ILE A 143 17.82 17.22 -4.22
N GLY A 144 18.86 17.50 -3.44
CA GLY A 144 19.25 18.85 -3.03
C GLY A 144 20.64 19.25 -3.54
N VAL A 145 20.84 20.54 -3.81
CA VAL A 145 22.17 21.15 -4.01
C VAL A 145 22.75 21.52 -2.64
N GLY A 146 23.17 20.50 -1.90
CA GLY A 146 23.84 20.61 -0.61
C GLY A 146 24.41 19.24 -0.25
N ASP A 147 25.50 19.19 0.51
CA ASP A 147 26.06 17.95 1.05
C ASP A 147 25.10 17.37 2.10
N ASP A 148 23.95 16.88 1.64
CA ASP A 148 22.92 16.27 2.46
C ASP A 148 23.37 14.86 2.81
N SER A 149 24.27 14.81 3.79
CA SER A 149 24.65 13.62 4.56
C SER A 149 23.47 13.00 5.34
N GLY A 150 22.24 13.45 5.07
CA GLY A 150 21.03 12.78 5.51
C GLY A 150 21.01 11.36 4.96
N SER A 151 21.00 10.38 5.86
CA SER A 151 20.89 8.97 5.53
C SER A 151 19.69 8.76 4.59
N ASN A 152 19.95 8.36 3.34
CA ASN A 152 18.89 7.94 2.42
C ASN A 152 18.25 6.67 3.00
N PRO A 153 17.00 6.74 3.48
CA PRO A 153 16.35 5.57 4.03
C PRO A 153 16.11 4.58 2.89
N CYS A 154 16.60 3.37 3.12
CA CYS A 154 16.39 2.25 2.22
C CYS A 154 15.76 1.09 2.99
N ILE A 155 14.89 0.35 2.33
CA ILE A 155 14.35 -0.91 2.80
C ILE A 155 14.50 -1.97 1.72
N SER A 156 14.88 -3.18 2.12
CA SER A 156 15.00 -4.32 1.20
C SER A 156 13.91 -5.34 1.49
N GLY A 157 13.37 -5.92 0.42
CA GLY A 157 12.48 -7.08 0.46
C GLY A 157 13.01 -8.15 -0.48
N THR A 158 12.99 -9.40 -0.02
CA THR A 158 13.26 -10.58 -0.84
C THR A 158 12.01 -11.44 -0.89
N ARG A 159 11.90 -12.23 -1.95
CA ARG A 159 10.94 -13.33 -2.02
C ARG A 159 11.15 -14.34 -0.88
#